data_AF-K9KEK3-F1
#
_entry.id   AF-K9KEK3-F1
#
_cell.length_a   1.000
_cell.length_b   1.000
_cell.length_c   1.000
_cell.angle_alpha   90.00
_cell.angle_beta   90.00
_cell.angle_gamma   90.00
#
_symmetry.space_group_name_H-M   'P 1'
#
loop_
_entity.id
_entity.type
_entity.pdbx_description
1 polymer ?
#
loop_
_entity_poly.entity_id
_entity_poly.type
_entity_poly.pdbx_seq_one_letter_code
_entity_poly.pdbx_strand_id
1 'polypeptide(L)'
;NIYNWTEEYGRFDPSSWESVANEEMWQARMKTPFFIFNLAETASMPSDVKAQLYTHAYTLYKEIVYLQKEHPVNWHKNYAIACERLLRLREGGADPEVLLSETIRHFRLYTQKARNDPQLAAILVALKHLRKELQSLRNTKNV
;
A
#
# COMPACT_ATOMS: atom_id res chain seq x y z
N ASN A 1 22.88 22.80 9.32
CA ASN A 1 22.17 21.51 9.36
C ASN A 1 22.23 20.94 7.95
N ILE A 2 23.10 19.95 7.69
CA ILE A 2 23.51 19.57 6.31
C ILE A 2 22.43 18.75 5.58
N TYR A 3 21.49 18.13 6.31
CA TYR A 3 20.38 17.40 5.71
C TYR A 3 19.06 17.82 6.37
N ASN A 4 18.18 18.46 5.60
CA ASN A 4 16.83 18.73 6.01
C ASN A 4 15.94 17.52 5.64
N TRP A 5 15.60 16.68 6.62
CA TRP A 5 14.80 15.47 6.39
C TRP A 5 13.29 15.73 6.21
N THR A 6 12.91 17.00 6.04
CA THR A 6 11.54 17.46 5.89
C THR A 6 11.23 17.99 4.49
N GLU A 7 12.14 17.84 3.53
CA GLU A 7 11.92 18.31 2.16
C GLU A 7 10.72 17.62 1.51
N GLU A 8 9.90 18.41 0.82
CA GLU A 8 8.72 17.92 0.09
C GLU A 8 9.12 16.92 -1.00
N TYR A 9 8.23 15.96 -1.28
CA TYR A 9 8.47 14.96 -2.29
C TYR A 9 8.46 15.56 -3.70
N GLY A 10 9.47 15.25 -4.50
CA GLY A 10 9.51 15.65 -5.91
C GLY A 10 9.75 17.15 -6.14
N ARG A 11 10.27 17.86 -5.13
CA ARG A 11 10.57 19.30 -5.21
C ARG A 11 11.73 19.64 -6.16
N PHE A 12 12.72 18.74 -6.27
CA PHE A 12 13.97 18.99 -6.98
C PHE A 12 13.88 18.61 -8.47
N ASP A 13 14.77 19.17 -9.28
CA ASP A 13 14.86 18.82 -10.70
C ASP A 13 15.18 17.32 -10.85
N PRO A 14 14.46 16.54 -11.69
CA PRO A 14 14.68 15.09 -11.82
C PRO A 14 16.10 14.67 -12.22
N SER A 15 16.89 15.57 -12.83
CA SER A 15 18.29 15.31 -13.20
C SER A 15 19.31 15.62 -12.10
N SER A 16 18.86 16.15 -10.96
CA SER A 16 19.71 16.58 -9.85
C SER A 16 20.02 15.45 -8.86
N TRP A 17 21.15 15.55 -8.16
CA TRP A 17 21.49 14.65 -7.06
C TRP A 17 20.52 14.78 -5.88
N GLU A 18 19.99 15.97 -5.67
CA GLU A 18 18.99 16.29 -4.64
C GLU A 18 17.69 15.53 -4.87
N SER A 19 17.28 15.32 -6.13
CA SER A 19 16.12 14.48 -6.46
C SER A 19 16.34 13.02 -6.05
N VAL A 20 17.54 12.48 -6.28
CA VAL A 20 17.88 11.11 -5.86
C VAL A 20 17.86 10.99 -4.33
N ALA A 21 18.47 11.95 -3.63
CA ALA A 21 18.49 11.95 -2.16
C ALA A 21 17.07 12.12 -1.57
N ASN A 22 16.23 12.95 -2.19
CA ASN A 22 14.83 13.10 -1.80
C ASN A 22 14.05 11.80 -1.99
N GLU A 23 14.17 11.13 -3.13
CA GLU A 23 13.54 9.82 -3.37
C GLU A 23 13.95 8.80 -2.31
N GLU A 24 15.25 8.65 -2.04
CA GLU A 24 15.77 7.71 -1.03
C GLU A 24 15.25 8.02 0.39
N MET A 25 15.25 9.30 0.77
CA MET A 25 14.68 9.76 2.03
C MET A 25 13.21 9.37 2.16
N TRP A 26 12.42 9.63 1.12
CA TRP A 26 11.01 9.33 1.13
C TRP A 26 10.79 7.81 1.19
N GLN A 27 11.45 7.03 0.35
CA GLN A 27 11.37 5.56 0.40
C GLN A 27 11.73 5.00 1.78
N ALA A 28 12.69 5.61 2.51
CA ALA A 28 13.05 5.18 3.85
C ALA A 28 11.87 5.19 4.84
N ARG A 29 10.89 6.07 4.67
CA ARG A 29 9.69 6.14 5.53
C ARG A 29 8.84 4.86 5.47
N MET A 30 8.89 4.14 4.36
CA MET A 30 8.16 2.88 4.18
C MET A 30 8.95 1.63 4.57
N LYS A 31 10.22 1.75 4.97
CA LYS A 31 11.07 0.58 5.25
C LYS A 31 10.56 -0.25 6.43
N THR A 32 10.07 0.40 7.48
CA THR A 32 9.51 -0.28 8.66
C THR A 32 8.27 -1.11 8.32
N PRO A 33 7.18 -0.54 7.76
CA PRO A 33 6.02 -1.35 7.39
C PRO A 33 6.34 -2.39 6.31
N PHE A 34 7.27 -2.10 5.39
CA PHE A 34 7.74 -3.09 4.42
C PHE A 34 8.42 -4.29 5.09
N PHE A 35 9.31 -4.05 6.05
CA PHE A 35 9.98 -5.12 6.79
C PHE A 35 8.98 -5.98 7.57
N ILE A 36 8.06 -5.36 8.30
CA ILE A 36 7.04 -6.06 9.09
C ILE A 36 6.14 -6.92 8.18
N PHE A 37 5.70 -6.34 7.05
CA PHE A 37 4.91 -7.06 6.07
C PHE A 37 5.67 -8.26 5.49
N ASN A 38 6.93 -8.06 5.10
CA ASN A 38 7.76 -9.13 4.56
C ASN A 38 8.04 -10.23 5.59
N LEU A 39 8.18 -9.87 6.86
CA LEU A 39 8.31 -10.83 7.96
C LEU A 39 7.06 -11.71 8.06
N ALA A 40 5.86 -11.14 7.89
CA ALA A 40 4.61 -11.90 7.86
C ALA A 40 4.50 -12.87 6.66
N GLU A 41 4.96 -12.44 5.47
CA GLU A 41 4.95 -13.28 4.25
C GLU A 41 5.95 -14.45 4.35
N THR A 42 7.15 -14.21 4.89
CA THR A 42 8.30 -15.12 4.69
C THR A 42 8.66 -15.98 5.90
N ALA A 43 8.45 -15.50 7.13
CA ALA A 43 8.85 -16.26 8.30
C ALA A 43 7.81 -17.33 8.67
N SER A 44 8.32 -18.47 9.16
CA SER A 44 7.50 -19.53 9.74
C SER A 44 7.09 -19.11 11.15
N MET A 45 5.79 -18.85 11.32
CA MET A 45 5.21 -18.46 12.60
C MET A 45 3.72 -18.83 12.63
N PRO A 46 3.12 -18.91 13.84
CA PRO A 46 1.69 -19.13 14.00
C PRO A 46 0.82 -18.12 13.24
N SER A 47 -0.37 -18.55 12.80
CA SER A 47 -1.27 -17.74 11.96
C SER A 47 -1.74 -16.47 12.64
N ASP A 48 -1.98 -16.52 13.95
CA ASP A 48 -2.36 -15.38 14.78
C ASP A 48 -1.24 -14.33 14.86
N VAL A 49 0.02 -14.77 14.94
CA VAL A 49 1.18 -13.86 14.91
C VAL A 49 1.30 -13.22 13.51
N LYS A 50 1.09 -13.99 12.44
CA LYS A 50 1.05 -13.41 11.07
C LYS A 50 -0.04 -12.35 10.96
N ALA A 51 -1.25 -12.65 11.44
CA ALA A 51 -2.37 -11.71 11.39
C ALA A 51 -2.05 -10.40 12.13
N GLN A 52 -1.39 -10.48 13.28
CA GLN A 52 -0.91 -9.31 14.02
C GLN A 52 0.10 -8.49 13.21
N LEU A 53 1.08 -9.14 12.57
CA LEU A 53 2.08 -8.44 11.75
C LEU A 53 1.45 -7.77 10.52
N TYR A 54 0.53 -8.45 9.82
CA TYR A 54 -0.19 -7.84 8.69
C TYR A 54 -1.02 -6.64 9.14
N THR A 55 -1.71 -6.75 10.28
CA THR A 55 -2.51 -5.65 10.85
C THR A 55 -1.62 -4.46 11.22
N HIS A 56 -0.45 -4.73 11.80
CA HIS A 56 0.50 -3.69 12.17
C HIS A 56 1.08 -2.99 10.93
N ALA A 57 1.52 -3.76 9.92
CA ALA A 57 2.00 -3.20 8.65
C ALA A 57 0.91 -2.38 7.93
N TYR A 58 -0.33 -2.89 7.89
CA TYR A 58 -1.48 -2.17 7.33
C TYR A 58 -1.68 -0.82 8.01
N THR A 59 -1.65 -0.78 9.35
CA THR A 59 -1.88 0.45 10.13
C THR A 59 -0.81 1.49 9.81
N LEU A 60 0.46 1.09 9.82
CA LEU A 60 1.59 1.97 9.48
C LEU A 60 1.50 2.47 8.03
N TYR A 61 1.18 1.60 7.07
CA TYR A 61 1.01 2.00 5.68
C TYR A 61 -0.12 3.02 5.52
N LYS A 62 -1.27 2.78 6.18
CA LYS A 62 -2.40 3.69 6.15
C LYS A 62 -2.01 5.05 6.70
N GLU A 63 -1.38 5.10 7.88
CA GLU A 63 -0.94 6.36 8.50
C GLU A 63 -0.03 7.15 7.56
N ILE A 64 1.00 6.50 7.01
CA ILE A 64 1.98 7.14 6.13
C ILE A 64 1.32 7.67 4.84
N VAL A 65 0.49 6.86 4.18
CA VAL A 65 -0.16 7.23 2.91
C VAL A 65 -1.18 8.35 3.10
N TYR A 66 -1.91 8.37 4.21
CA TYR A 66 -2.93 9.39 4.46
C TYR A 66 -2.38 10.68 5.07
N LEU A 67 -1.25 10.61 5.79
CA LEU A 67 -0.59 11.79 6.35
C LEU A 67 0.07 12.66 5.27
N GLN A 68 0.60 12.03 4.20
CA GLN A 68 1.39 12.71 3.18
C GLN A 68 0.57 12.90 1.91
N LYS A 69 0.30 14.15 1.54
CA LYS A 69 -0.50 14.47 0.34
C LYS A 69 0.20 14.02 -0.95
N GLU A 70 1.49 14.34 -1.06
CA GLU A 70 2.36 13.89 -2.14
C GLU A 70 3.35 12.87 -1.57
N HIS A 71 3.58 11.79 -2.31
CA HIS A 71 4.45 10.71 -1.90
C HIS A 71 4.85 9.83 -3.11
N PRO A 72 5.90 9.00 -2.98
CA PRO A 72 6.28 8.06 -4.03
C PRO A 72 5.13 7.16 -4.49
N VAL A 73 5.06 6.91 -5.79
CA VAL A 73 3.92 6.21 -6.42
C VAL A 73 3.77 4.77 -5.90
N ASN A 74 4.88 4.08 -5.66
CA ASN A 74 4.91 2.70 -5.15
C ASN A 74 4.25 2.53 -3.78
N TRP A 75 4.09 3.61 -3.00
CA TRP A 75 3.40 3.56 -1.71
C TRP A 75 1.94 3.12 -1.86
N HIS A 76 1.27 3.52 -2.95
CA HIS A 76 -0.08 3.05 -3.24
C HIS A 76 -0.11 1.54 -3.49
N LYS A 77 0.87 0.99 -4.20
CA LYS A 77 0.96 -0.45 -4.44
C LYS A 77 1.14 -1.21 -3.13
N ASN A 78 2.08 -0.77 -2.28
CA ASN A 78 2.36 -1.40 -1.00
C ASN A 78 1.14 -1.40 -0.08
N TYR A 79 0.47 -0.25 0.06
CA TYR A 79 -0.72 -0.14 0.89
C TYR A 79 -1.90 -0.97 0.34
N ALA A 80 -2.12 -0.99 -0.98
CA ALA A 80 -3.14 -1.83 -1.59
C ALA A 80 -2.90 -3.33 -1.33
N ILE A 81 -1.65 -3.80 -1.42
CA ILE A 81 -1.29 -5.19 -1.11
C ILE A 81 -1.54 -5.49 0.38
N ALA A 82 -1.21 -4.56 1.28
CA ALA A 82 -1.49 -4.74 2.70
C ALA A 82 -2.99 -4.85 3.00
N CYS A 83 -3.83 -4.00 2.36
CA CYS A 83 -5.28 -4.10 2.45
C CYS A 83 -5.80 -5.45 1.93
N GLU A 84 -5.27 -5.92 0.79
CA GLU A 84 -5.65 -7.21 0.20
C GLU A 84 -5.30 -8.38 1.13
N ARG A 85 -4.09 -8.40 1.68
CA ARG A 85 -3.69 -9.44 2.64
C ARG A 85 -4.59 -9.47 3.87
N LEU A 86 -4.86 -8.30 4.44
CA LEU A 86 -5.73 -8.20 5.61
C LEU A 86 -7.16 -8.67 5.32
N LEU A 87 -7.67 -8.37 4.12
CA LEU A 87 -8.99 -8.83 3.65
C LEU A 87 -9.05 -10.37 3.59
N ARG A 88 -7.98 -11.03 3.12
CA ARG A 88 -7.93 -12.50 3.00
C ARG A 88 -7.81 -13.20 4.34
N LEU A 89 -7.19 -12.58 5.34
CA LEU A 89 -7.05 -13.17 6.68
C LEU A 89 -8.35 -13.23 7.47
N ARG A 90 -9.32 -12.35 7.21
CA ARG A 90 -10.63 -12.25 7.91
C ARG A 90 -10.58 -12.04 9.44
N GLU A 91 -9.40 -12.13 10.06
CA GLU A 91 -9.18 -12.04 11.51
C GLU A 91 -8.81 -10.62 11.99
N GLY A 92 -8.60 -9.67 11.08
CA GLY A 92 -8.01 -8.35 11.37
C GLY A 92 -8.97 -7.25 11.87
N GLY A 93 -10.25 -7.57 12.15
CA GLY A 93 -11.25 -6.62 12.63
C GLY A 93 -11.63 -5.45 11.70
N ALA A 94 -10.90 -5.25 10.59
CA ALA A 94 -11.16 -4.23 9.59
C ALA A 94 -12.33 -4.63 8.69
N ASP A 95 -13.20 -3.66 8.36
CA ASP A 95 -14.36 -3.89 7.50
C ASP A 95 -13.93 -4.36 6.10
N PRO A 96 -14.37 -5.56 5.64
CA PRO A 96 -14.06 -6.07 4.32
C PRO A 96 -14.41 -5.11 3.17
N GLU A 97 -15.49 -4.34 3.31
CA GLU A 97 -15.89 -3.37 2.29
C GLU A 97 -14.91 -2.19 2.19
N VAL A 98 -14.41 -1.73 3.35
CA VAL A 98 -13.40 -0.68 3.42
C VAL A 98 -12.10 -1.18 2.80
N LEU A 99 -11.63 -2.38 3.17
CA LEU A 99 -10.41 -2.97 2.62
C LEU A 99 -10.48 -3.17 1.10
N LEU A 100 -11.62 -3.68 0.58
CA LEU A 100 -11.84 -3.80 -0.86
C LEU A 100 -11.80 -2.43 -1.55
N SER A 101 -12.49 -1.44 -1.00
CA SER A 101 -12.55 -0.09 -1.57
C SER A 101 -11.17 0.57 -1.61
N GLU A 102 -10.40 0.44 -0.52
CA GLU A 102 -9.04 0.95 -0.40
C GLU A 102 -8.07 0.25 -1.37
N THR A 103 -8.13 -1.08 -1.45
CA THR A 103 -7.32 -1.86 -2.40
C THR A 103 -7.56 -1.40 -3.83
N ILE A 104 -8.84 -1.25 -4.23
CA ILE A 104 -9.22 -0.79 -5.57
C ILE A 104 -8.75 0.64 -5.82
N ARG A 105 -8.93 1.55 -4.84
CA ARG A 105 -8.55 2.95 -4.93
C ARG A 105 -7.04 3.08 -5.18
N HIS A 106 -6.23 2.42 -4.37
CA HIS A 106 -4.79 2.57 -4.43
C HIS A 106 -4.15 1.84 -5.61
N PHE A 107 -4.62 0.66 -6.01
CA PHE A 107 -4.16 0.07 -7.26
C PHE A 107 -4.54 0.94 -8.47
N ARG A 108 -5.72 1.58 -8.50
CA ARG A 108 -6.05 2.54 -9.57
C ARG A 108 -5.05 3.70 -9.62
N LEU A 109 -4.79 4.35 -8.48
CA LEU A 109 -3.83 5.45 -8.40
C LEU A 109 -2.43 5.02 -8.84
N TYR A 110 -2.01 3.81 -8.44
CA TYR A 110 -0.74 3.23 -8.87
C TYR A 110 -0.68 3.05 -10.38
N THR A 111 -1.66 2.36 -10.98
CA THR A 111 -1.67 2.06 -12.43
C THR A 111 -1.76 3.31 -13.32
N GLN A 112 -2.31 4.41 -12.82
CA GLN A 112 -2.35 5.68 -13.55
C GLN A 112 -0.95 6.31 -13.71
N LYS A 113 -0.12 6.19 -12.67
CA LYS A 113 1.20 6.83 -12.59
C LYS A 113 2.35 5.88 -12.98
N ALA A 114 2.24 4.58 -12.72
CA ALA A 114 3.28 3.56 -12.98
C ALA A 114 3.01 2.74 -14.26
N ARG A 115 3.03 3.40 -15.43
CA ARG A 115 2.65 2.78 -16.72
C ARG A 115 3.64 1.72 -17.23
N ASN A 116 4.88 1.75 -16.75
CA ASN A 116 5.96 0.86 -17.20
C ASN A 116 6.22 -0.31 -16.22
N ASP A 117 5.37 -0.50 -15.18
CA ASP A 117 5.53 -1.63 -14.26
C ASP A 117 5.26 -2.97 -14.98
N PRO A 118 6.19 -3.94 -14.95
CA PRO A 118 5.97 -5.28 -15.51
C PRO A 118 4.73 -6.01 -14.97
N GLN A 119 4.30 -5.69 -13.76
CA GLN A 119 3.14 -6.26 -13.07
C GLN A 119 1.82 -5.55 -13.40
N LEU A 120 1.85 -4.50 -14.24
CA LEU A 120 0.66 -3.68 -14.56
C LEU A 120 -0.51 -4.53 -15.06
N ALA A 121 -0.26 -5.49 -15.95
CA ALA A 121 -1.29 -6.37 -16.49
C ALA A 121 -1.96 -7.21 -15.38
N ALA A 122 -1.17 -7.77 -14.46
CA ALA A 122 -1.68 -8.54 -13.33
C ALA A 122 -2.53 -7.67 -12.38
N ILE A 123 -2.09 -6.43 -12.10
CA ILE A 123 -2.84 -5.48 -11.27
C ILE A 123 -4.18 -5.12 -11.92
N LEU A 124 -4.21 -4.90 -13.24
CA LEU A 124 -5.46 -4.60 -13.96
C LEU A 124 -6.45 -5.76 -13.93
N VAL A 125 -5.97 -7.01 -13.99
CA VAL A 125 -6.80 -8.21 -13.82
C VAL A 125 -7.34 -8.26 -12.39
N ALA A 126 -6.48 -8.11 -11.37
CA ALA A 126 -6.90 -8.08 -9.96
C ALA A 126 -7.98 -7.01 -9.71
N LEU A 127 -7.83 -5.81 -10.27
CA LEU A 127 -8.82 -4.73 -10.18
C LEU A 127 -10.20 -5.12 -10.73
N LYS A 128 -10.27 -5.92 -11.80
CA LYS A 128 -11.55 -6.41 -12.33
C LYS A 128 -12.22 -7.36 -11.34
N HIS A 129 -11.45 -8.26 -10.72
CA HIS A 129 -11.96 -9.20 -9.73
C HIS A 129 -12.42 -8.49 -8.45
N LEU A 130 -11.60 -7.60 -7.89
CA LEU A 130 -11.92 -6.86 -6.67
C LEU A 130 -13.19 -6.01 -6.80
N ARG A 131 -13.43 -5.40 -7.97
CA ARG A 131 -14.67 -4.63 -8.23
C ARG A 131 -15.92 -5.52 -8.23
N LYS A 132 -15.82 -6.73 -8.79
CA LYS A 132 -16.93 -7.70 -8.74
C LYS A 132 -17.20 -8.15 -7.31
N GLU A 133 -16.13 -8.41 -6.54
CA GLU A 133 -16.23 -8.79 -5.14
C GLU A 133 -16.91 -7.69 -4.30
N LEU A 134 -16.50 -6.43 -4.48
CA LEU A 134 -17.11 -5.28 -3.80
C LEU A 134 -18.59 -5.12 -4.17
N GLN A 135 -18.95 -5.29 -5.44
CA GLN A 135 -20.35 -5.22 -5.86
C GLN A 135 -21.19 -6.33 -5.23
N SER A 136 -20.66 -7.56 -5.20
CA SER A 136 -21.35 -8.68 -4.56
C SER A 136 -21.58 -8.42 -3.09
N LEU A 137 -20.57 -7.94 -2.36
CA LEU A 137 -20.66 -7.65 -0.94
C LEU A 137 -21.74 -6.61 -0.64
N ARG A 138 -21.80 -5.53 -1.43
CA ARG A 138 -22.82 -4.48 -1.30
C ARG A 138 -24.23 -4.99 -1.58
N ASN A 139 -24.38 -5.84 -2.58
CA ASN A 139 -25.67 -6.44 -2.90
C ASN A 139 -26.17 -7.31 -1.73
N THR A 140 -25.29 -8.07 -1.08
CA THR A 140 -25.66 -8.90 0.07
C THR A 140 -26.04 -8.10 1.30
N LYS A 141 -25.44 -6.93 1.54
CA LYS A 141 -25.81 -6.04 2.65
C LYS A 141 -27.14 -5.29 2.45
N ASN A 142 -27.60 -5.16 1.20
CA ASN A 142 -28.84 -4.46 0.85
C ASN A 142 -30.07 -5.38 0.80
N VAL A 143 -29.91 -6.66 1.15
CA VAL A 143 -30.96 -7.69 1.25
C VAL A 143 -31.18 -7.98 2.73
#